data_AF-A0A922D286-F1
#
_entry.id   AF-A0A922D286-F1
#
_cell.length_a   1.000
_cell.length_b   1.000
_cell.length_c   1.000
_cell.angle_alpha   90.00
_cell.angle_beta   90.00
_cell.angle_gamma   90.00
#
_symmetry.space_group_name_H-M   'P 1'
#
loop_
_entity.id
_entity.type
_entity.pdbx_description
1 polymer ?
#
loop_
_entity_poly.entity_id
_entity_poly.type
_entity_poly.pdbx_seq_one_letter_code
_entity_poly.pdbx_strand_id
1 'polypeptide(L)'
;MTSGWTTTYTFGCQLPDYSMNPEALRMLRFLWWTVIIKMLEMFETVFFLLRKKKNQASFLHVHHHISSLILIWAGVKYVGGE
;
A
#
# COMPACT_ATOMS: atom_id res chain seq x y z
N MET A 1 0.28 -15.65 -6.45
CA MET A 1 0.43 -14.18 -6.27
C MET A 1 -0.91 -13.44 -6.29
N THR A 2 -2.06 -14.11 -6.50
CA THR A 2 -3.36 -13.43 -6.53
C THR A 2 -4.10 -13.76 -5.23
N SER A 3 -4.28 -12.75 -4.39
CA SER A 3 -5.03 -12.87 -3.12
C SER A 3 -6.54 -12.70 -3.35
N GLY A 4 -7.09 -13.32 -4.39
CA GLY A 4 -8.53 -13.31 -4.67
C GLY A 4 -8.95 -12.54 -5.93
N TRP A 5 -8.28 -11.43 -6.27
CA TRP A 5 -8.64 -10.53 -7.39
C TRP A 5 -8.85 -11.17 -8.76
N THR A 6 -8.18 -12.30 -9.05
CA THR A 6 -8.33 -13.02 -10.33
C THR A 6 -8.93 -14.41 -10.17
N THR A 7 -9.38 -14.76 -8.97
CA THR A 7 -9.78 -16.13 -8.60
C THR A 7 -11.17 -16.16 -7.97
N THR A 8 -11.36 -15.42 -6.88
CA THR A 8 -12.53 -15.52 -5.98
C THR A 8 -13.29 -14.21 -5.87
N TYR A 9 -12.61 -13.07 -6.04
CA TYR A 9 -13.22 -11.75 -5.98
C TYR A 9 -13.85 -11.39 -7.32
N THR A 10 -15.02 -10.76 -7.25
CA THR A 10 -15.65 -10.13 -8.40
C THR A 10 -15.22 -8.66 -8.49
N PHE A 11 -15.38 -8.04 -9.66
CA PHE A 11 -15.15 -6.60 -9.85
C PHE A 11 -16.20 -5.69 -9.19
N GLY A 12 -17.10 -6.25 -8.36
CA GLY A 12 -18.09 -5.51 -7.57
C GLY A 12 -17.58 -5.17 -6.17
N CYS A 13 -18.50 -4.76 -5.29
CA CYS A 13 -18.18 -4.52 -3.89
C CYS A 13 -17.82 -5.84 -3.17
N GLN A 14 -16.58 -5.94 -2.68
CA GLN A 14 -16.13 -7.03 -1.83
C GLN A 14 -15.87 -6.48 -0.42
N LEU A 15 -16.52 -7.09 0.57
CA LEU A 15 -16.30 -6.75 1.97
C LEU A 15 -14.95 -7.33 2.44
N PRO A 16 -14.23 -6.66 3.35
CA PRO A 16 -13.05 -7.22 3.99
C PRO A 16 -13.40 -8.52 4.74
N ASP A 17 -12.59 -9.56 4.55
CA ASP A 17 -12.71 -10.82 5.27
C ASP A 17 -11.76 -10.84 6.47
N TYR A 18 -12.33 -10.82 7.69
CA TYR A 18 -11.61 -10.87 8.96
C TYR A 18 -11.41 -12.29 9.52
N SER A 19 -11.77 -13.33 8.75
CA SER A 19 -11.60 -14.72 9.17
C SER A 19 -10.13 -15.15 9.14
N MET A 20 -9.81 -16.21 9.88
CA MET A 20 -8.47 -16.84 9.88
C MET A 20 -8.24 -17.78 8.70
N ASN A 21 -9.00 -17.63 7.62
CA ASN A 21 -8.85 -18.44 6.43
C ASN A 21 -7.51 -18.16 5.75
N PRO A 22 -6.87 -19.17 5.12
CA PRO A 22 -5.55 -19.02 4.52
C PRO A 22 -5.51 -17.98 3.40
N GLU A 23 -6.65 -17.74 2.71
CA GLU A 23 -6.78 -16.73 1.66
C GLU A 23 -6.81 -15.30 2.25
N ALA A 24 -7.64 -15.05 3.26
CA ALA A 24 -7.72 -13.78 3.97
C ALA A 24 -6.37 -13.41 4.60
N LEU A 25 -5.69 -14.35 5.25
CA LEU A 25 -4.35 -14.16 5.80
C LEU A 25 -3.28 -13.91 4.73
N ARG A 26 -3.45 -14.45 3.52
CA ARG A 26 -2.58 -14.15 2.37
C ARG A 26 -2.83 -12.74 1.83
N MET A 27 -4.09 -12.30 1.78
CA MET A 27 -4.43 -10.92 1.46
C MET A 27 -3.83 -9.94 2.46
N LEU A 28 -4.01 -10.19 3.76
CA LEU A 28 -3.45 -9.35 4.81
C LEU A 28 -1.92 -9.24 4.74
N ARG A 29 -1.21 -10.36 4.51
CA ARG A 29 0.24 -10.33 4.30
C ARG A 29 0.64 -9.49 3.08
N PHE A 30 -0.12 -9.57 1.99
CA PHE A 30 0.13 -8.76 0.80
C PHE A 30 -0.10 -7.26 1.06
N LEU A 31 -1.16 -6.92 1.80
CA LEU A 31 -1.45 -5.56 2.22
C LEU A 31 -0.33 -4.98 3.12
N TRP A 32 0.16 -5.76 4.08
CA TRP A 32 1.31 -5.39 4.91
C TRP A 32 2.59 -5.18 4.09
N TRP A 33 2.87 -6.06 3.13
CA TRP A 33 3.99 -5.86 2.21
C TRP A 33 3.85 -4.57 1.39
N THR A 34 2.62 -4.20 1.03
CA THR A 34 2.35 -2.97 0.28
C THR A 34 2.66 -1.73 1.13
N VAL A 35 2.40 -1.74 2.44
CA VAL A 35 2.82 -0.68 3.36
C VAL A 35 4.35 -0.55 3.36
N ILE A 36 5.09 -1.66 3.45
CA ILE A 36 6.55 -1.65 3.45
C ILE A 36 7.10 -1.09 2.14
N ILE A 37 6.56 -1.52 1.00
CA ILE A 37 6.94 -1.00 -0.33
C ILE A 37 6.71 0.51 -0.40
N LYS A 38 5.56 1.00 0.07
CA LYS A 38 5.27 2.45 0.09
C LYS A 38 6.22 3.24 0.97
N MET A 39 6.66 2.67 2.09
CA MET A 39 7.70 3.30 2.91
C MET A 39 9.04 3.40 2.15
N LEU A 40 9.44 2.33 1.44
CA LEU A 40 10.67 2.32 0.64
C LEU A 40 10.62 3.35 -0.50
N GLU A 41 9.47 3.49 -1.19
CA GLU A 41 9.28 4.53 -2.20
C GLU A 41 9.42 5.94 -1.60
N MET A 42 8.87 6.17 -0.40
CA MET A 42 9.03 7.46 0.29
C MET A 42 10.50 7.74 0.63
N PHE A 43 11.26 6.72 1.06
CA PHE A 43 12.70 6.87 1.33
C PHE A 43 13.48 7.26 0.08
N GLU A 44 13.17 6.70 -1.09
CA GLU A 44 13.76 7.12 -2.37
C GLU A 44 13.51 8.60 -2.65
N THR A 45 12.27 9.07 -2.45
CA THR A 45 11.93 10.50 -2.58
C THR A 45 12.73 11.37 -1.61
N VAL A 46 12.96 10.93 -0.37
CA VAL A 46 13.80 11.62 0.61
C VAL A 46 15.26 11.71 0.11
N PHE A 47 15.81 10.62 -0.45
CA PHE A 47 17.16 10.64 -1.02
C PHE A 47 17.28 11.61 -2.21
N PHE A 48 16.25 11.75 -3.05
CA PHE A 48 16.25 12.74 -4.13
C PHE A 48 16.31 14.18 -3.61
N LEU A 49 15.57 14.47 -2.53
CA LEU A 49 15.61 15.76 -1.87
C LEU A 49 16.98 16.04 -1.24
N LEU A 50 17.55 15.07 -0.52
CA LEU A 50 18.87 15.18 0.11
C LEU A 50 20.00 15.36 -0.91
N ARG A 51 19.92 14.69 -2.08
CA ARG A 51 20.87 14.86 -3.20
C ARG A 51 20.65 16.13 -4.03
N LYS A 52 19.72 17.01 -3.62
CA LYS A 52 19.31 18.22 -4.34
C LYS A 52 18.92 17.98 -5.81
N LYS A 53 18.46 16.77 -6.16
CA LYS A 53 17.98 16.39 -7.50
C LYS A 53 16.52 16.81 -7.69
N LYS A 54 16.25 18.12 -7.60
CA LYS A 54 14.89 18.71 -7.69
C LYS A 54 14.15 18.41 -9.01
N ASN A 55 14.87 18.03 -10.07
CA ASN A 55 14.28 17.64 -11.36
C ASN A 55 13.62 16.24 -11.34
N GLN A 56 13.91 15.41 -10.33
CA GLN A 56 13.38 14.03 -10.23
C GLN A 56 12.17 13.93 -9.30
N ALA A 57 12.01 14.88 -8.38
CA ALA A 57 10.90 14.92 -7.43
C ALA A 57 10.21 16.28 -7.49
N SER A 58 9.05 16.33 -8.15
CA SER A 58 8.18 17.50 -8.17
C SER A 58 7.34 17.60 -6.89
N PHE A 59 6.70 18.74 -6.66
CA PHE A 59 5.75 18.90 -5.54
C PHE A 59 4.66 17.82 -5.56
N LEU A 60 4.08 17.56 -6.75
CA LEU A 60 3.04 16.54 -6.91
C LEU A 60 3.56 15.14 -6.56
N HIS A 61 4.79 14.80 -6.97
CA HIS A 61 5.41 13.53 -6.66
C HIS A 61 5.53 13.34 -5.14
N VAL A 62 6.10 14.33 -4.43
CA VAL A 62 6.27 14.27 -2.98
C VAL A 62 4.92 14.17 -2.27
N HIS A 63 3.94 15.00 -2.66
CA HIS A 63 2.59 14.97 -2.10
C HIS A 63 1.91 13.61 -2.31
N HIS A 64 2.00 13.03 -3.52
CA HIS A 64 1.45 11.72 -3.84
C HIS A 64 2.08 10.59 -3.03
N HIS A 65 3.41 10.57 -2.87
CA HIS A 65 4.08 9.50 -2.10
C HIS A 65 3.76 9.58 -0.60
N ILE A 66 3.64 10.78 -0.04
CA ILE A 66 3.22 10.97 1.36
C ILE A 66 1.75 10.56 1.55
N SER A 67 0.84 11.07 0.72
CA SER A 67 -0.59 10.79 0.87
C SER A 67 -0.91 9.32 0.62
N SER A 68 -0.30 8.69 -0.40
CA SER A 68 -0.50 7.27 -0.68
C SER A 68 0.03 6.36 0.44
N LEU A 69 1.15 6.69 1.08
CA LEU A 69 1.64 5.96 2.26
C LEU A 69 0.66 6.06 3.43
N ILE A 70 0.17 7.26 3.74
CA ILE A 70 -0.80 7.49 4.82
C ILE A 70 -2.10 6.73 4.56
N LEU A 71 -2.63 6.81 3.33
CA LEU A 71 -3.88 6.13 2.95
C LEU A 71 -3.76 4.61 3.03
N ILE A 72 -2.66 4.03 2.53
CA ILE A 72 -2.46 2.58 2.61
C ILE A 72 -2.24 2.14 4.05
N TRP A 73 -1.43 2.85 4.84
CA TRP A 73 -1.23 2.52 6.25
C TRP A 73 -2.55 2.58 7.04
N ALA A 74 -3.35 3.63 6.86
CA ALA A 74 -4.66 3.75 7.49
C ALA A 74 -5.63 2.65 7.00
N GLY A 75 -5.67 2.37 5.70
CA GLY A 75 -6.51 1.31 5.14
C GLY A 75 -6.16 -0.06 5.70
N VAL A 76 -4.88 -0.42 5.77
CA VAL A 76 -4.46 -1.69 6.37
C VAL A 76 -4.77 -1.72 7.87
N LYS A 77 -4.50 -0.63 8.60
CA LYS A 77 -4.68 -0.61 10.06
C LYS A 77 -6.14 -0.61 10.53
N TYR A 78 -7.06 0.01 9.78
CA TYR A 78 -8.46 0.15 10.21
C TYR A 78 -9.45 -0.73 9.42
N VAL A 79 -9.09 -1.18 8.22
CA VAL A 79 -9.99 -1.96 7.33
C VAL A 79 -9.44 -3.36 7.07
N GLY A 80 -8.11 -3.54 7.06
CA GLY A 80 -7.47 -4.78 6.61
C GLY A 80 -6.88 -5.66 7.71
N GLY A 81 -6.58 -5.14 8.90
CA GLY A 81 -5.87 -5.88 9.93
C GLY A 81 -5.96 -5.23 11.30
N GLU A 82 -6.75 -5.90 12.17
CA GLU A 82 -7.01 -5.68 13.61
C GLU A 82 -7.41 -4.28 14.08
#